data_AF-A0AAI8VT05-F1
#
_entry.id   AF-A0AAI8VT05-F1
#
_cell.length_a   1.000
_cell.length_b   1.000
_cell.length_c   1.000
_cell.angle_alpha   90.00
_cell.angle_beta   90.00
_cell.angle_gamma   90.00
#
_symmetry.space_group_name_H-M   'P 1'
#
loop_
_entity.id
_entity.type
_entity.pdbx_description
1 polymer ?
#
loop_
_entity_poly.entity_id
_entity_poly.type
_entity_poly.pdbx_seq_one_letter_code
_entity_poly.pdbx_strand_id
1 'polypeptide(L)' 'MPPPPNPELRRQVIAIYKEILNLGKDYPQGGLSYVRPRLHRAFMANAHLRDDEDIRKGIARAEFVKKEIEAL' A
#
# COMPACT_ATOMS: atom_id res chain seq x y z
N MET A 1 25.23 -6.74 6.55
CA MET A 1 23.79 -7.06 6.52
C MET A 1 23.03 -5.75 6.35
N PRO A 2 22.00 -5.65 5.51
CA PRO A 2 21.17 -4.45 5.48
C PRO A 2 20.52 -4.24 6.86
N PRO A 3 20.35 -2.98 7.29
CA PRO A 3 19.69 -2.69 8.57
C PRO A 3 18.26 -3.26 8.56
N PRO A 4 17.73 -3.65 9.74
CA PRO A 4 16.34 -4.07 9.85
C PRO A 4 15.42 -2.93 9.39
N PRO A 5 14.26 -3.23 8.77
CA PRO A 5 13.32 -2.21 8.33
C PRO A 5 12.88 -1.33 9.51
N ASN A 6 12.78 -0.03 9.30
CA ASN A 6 12.30 0.91 10.31
C ASN A 6 10.89 0.50 10.80
N PRO A 7 10.70 0.22 12.10
CA PRO A 7 9.45 -0.30 12.64
C PRO A 7 8.28 0.66 12.48
N GLU A 8 8.52 1.97 12.52
CA GLU A 8 7.49 3.00 12.34
C GLU A 8 7.01 3.04 10.89
N LEU A 9 7.94 3.03 9.93
CA LEU A 9 7.59 2.96 8.52
C LEU A 9 6.86 1.66 8.18
N ARG A 10 7.27 0.53 8.78
CA ARG A 10 6.57 -0.75 8.62
C ARG A 10 5.12 -0.66 9.11
N ARG A 11 4.86 0.01 10.23
CA ARG A 11 3.48 0.22 10.74
C ARG A 11 2.65 1.04 9.75
N GLN A 12 3.22 2.12 9.21
CA GLN A 12 2.55 2.96 8.20
C GLN A 12 2.21 2.18 6.93
N VAL A 13 3.15 1.39 6.40
CA VAL A 13 2.91 0.52 5.23
C VAL A 13 1.74 -0.44 5.47
N ILE A 14 1.66 -1.05 6.66
CA ILE A 14 0.57 -1.97 7.02
C ILE A 14 -0.76 -1.23 7.15
N ALA A 15 -0.76 -0.02 7.72
CA ALA A 15 -1.95 0.80 7.87
C ALA A 15 -2.55 1.15 6.50
N ILE A 16 -1.75 1.76 5.61
CA ILE A 16 -2.22 2.18 4.29
C ILE A 16 -2.66 0.98 3.43
N TYR A 17 -1.99 -0.17 3.55
CA TYR A 17 -2.43 -1.40 2.87
C TYR A 17 -3.84 -1.82 3.30
N LYS A 18 -4.14 -1.78 4.61
CA LYS A 18 -5.45 -2.15 5.14
C LYS A 18 -6.52 -1.13 4.77
N GLU A 19 -6.19 0.15 4.74
CA GLU A 19 -7.10 1.22 4.34
C GLU A 19 -7.52 1.07 2.88
N ILE A 20 -6.58 0.91 1.96
CA ILE A 20 -6.89 0.70 0.53
C ILE A 20 -7.69 -0.59 0.35
N LEU A 21 -7.36 -1.66 1.09
CA LEU A 21 -8.12 -2.91 1.03
C LEU A 21 -9.56 -2.73 1.53
N ASN A 22 -9.79 -1.87 2.52
CA ASN A 22 -11.11 -1.57 3.03
C ASN A 22 -11.94 -0.77 2.00
N LEU A 23 -11.35 0.28 1.43
CA LEU A 23 -11.97 1.04 0.33
C LEU A 23 -12.28 0.16 -0.87
N GLY A 24 -11.41 -0.80 -1.16
CA GLY A 24 -11.58 -1.74 -2.25
C GLY A 24 -12.84 -2.61 -2.15
N LYS A 25 -13.54 -2.69 -1.00
CA LYS A 25 -14.79 -3.44 -0.87
C LYS A 25 -15.91 -2.85 -1.73
N ASP A 26 -15.97 -1.52 -1.81
CA ASP A 26 -17.01 -0.78 -2.51
C ASP A 26 -16.61 -0.45 -3.97
N TYR A 27 -15.48 -1.02 -4.43
CA TYR A 27 -14.93 -0.71 -5.75
C TYR A 27 -15.83 -1.23 -6.91
N PRO A 28 -16.15 -0.40 -7.92
CA PRO A 28 -17.17 -0.74 -8.91
C PRO A 28 -16.82 -1.92 -9.84
N GLN A 29 -15.54 -2.17 -10.12
CA GLN A 29 -15.09 -3.23 -11.05
C GLN A 29 -14.99 -4.63 -10.41
N GLY A 30 -15.81 -4.92 -9.39
CA GLY A 30 -15.84 -6.23 -8.71
C GLY A 30 -15.29 -6.22 -7.29
N GLY A 31 -15.27 -5.05 -6.65
CA GLY A 31 -14.97 -4.87 -5.24
C GLY A 31 -13.62 -5.47 -4.84
N LEU A 32 -13.64 -6.15 -3.69
CA LEU A 32 -12.44 -6.68 -3.06
C LEU A 32 -11.72 -7.73 -3.93
N SER A 33 -12.48 -8.51 -4.71
CA SER A 33 -11.92 -9.55 -5.59
C SER A 33 -11.04 -8.97 -6.70
N TYR A 34 -11.36 -7.75 -7.14
CA TYR A 34 -10.60 -7.02 -8.15
C TYR A 34 -9.39 -6.30 -7.54
N VAL A 35 -9.59 -5.62 -6.41
CA VAL A 35 -8.57 -4.75 -5.79
C VAL A 35 -7.49 -5.57 -5.08
N ARG A 36 -7.87 -6.60 -4.32
CA ARG A 36 -6.94 -7.38 -3.47
C ARG A 36 -5.73 -7.96 -4.22
N PRO A 37 -5.87 -8.69 -5.35
CA PRO A 37 -4.70 -9.25 -6.04
C PRO A 37 -3.79 -8.15 -6.63
N ARG A 38 -4.36 -7.04 -7.10
CA ARG A 38 -3.60 -5.90 -7.66
C ARG A 38 -2.82 -5.17 -6.58
N LEU A 39 -3.48 -4.87 -5.46
CA LEU A 39 -2.87 -4.25 -4.29
C LEU A 39 -1.73 -5.12 -3.75
N HIS A 40 -1.99 -6.41 -3.55
CA HIS A 40 -0.97 -7.34 -3.07
C HIS A 40 0.26 -7.38 -3.99
N ARG A 41 0.05 -7.49 -5.31
CA ARG A 41 1.14 -7.48 -6.29
C ARG A 41 1.97 -6.20 -6.24
N ALA A 42 1.33 -5.03 -6.12
CA ALA A 42 2.01 -3.75 -6.04
C ALA A 42 2.89 -3.61 -4.78
N PHE A 43 2.38 -4.06 -3.63
CA PHE A 43 3.15 -4.04 -2.37
C PHE A 43 4.28 -5.06 -2.38
N MET A 44 4.04 -6.27 -2.89
CA MET A 44 5.07 -7.31 -2.99
C MET A 44 6.23 -6.92 -3.93
N ALA A 45 5.93 -6.21 -5.02
CA ALA A 45 6.96 -5.68 -5.92
C ALA A 45 7.96 -4.76 -5.20
N ASN A 46 7.55 -4.11 -4.10
CA ASN A 46 8.37 -3.18 -3.32
C ASN A 46 8.83 -3.77 -1.96
N ALA A 47 8.55 -5.05 -1.67
CA ALA A 47 8.86 -5.65 -0.37
C ALA A 47 10.38 -5.80 -0.10
N HIS A 48 11.21 -5.63 -1.13
CA HIS A 48 12.67 -5.67 -1.04
C HIS A 48 13.27 -4.32 -0.63
N LEU A 49 12.50 -3.22 -0.63
CA LEU A 49 12.99 -1.90 -0.22
C LEU A 49 13.44 -1.93 1.25
N ARG A 50 14.62 -1.35 1.51
CA ARG A 50 15.23 -1.23 2.84
C ARG A 50 15.62 0.19 3.19
N ASP A 51 15.64 1.08 2.20
CA ASP A 51 15.91 2.49 2.39
C ASP A 51 14.65 3.23 2.89
N ASP A 52 14.82 4.04 3.93
CA ASP A 52 13.72 4.75 4.57
C ASP A 52 13.09 5.80 3.64
N GLU A 53 13.88 6.45 2.77
CA GLU A 53 13.37 7.43 1.81
C GLU A 53 12.54 6.75 0.72
N ASP A 54 13.01 5.63 0.20
CA ASP A 54 12.26 4.84 -0.79
C ASP A 54 10.95 4.29 -0.21
N ILE A 55 10.97 3.83 1.04
CA ILE A 55 9.74 3.38 1.73
C ILE A 55 8.77 4.57 1.90
N ARG A 56 9.25 5.76 2.29
CA ARG A 56 8.40 6.97 2.40
C ARG A 56 7.79 7.35 1.05
N LYS A 57 8.55 7.29 -0.04
CA LYS A 57 8.04 7.52 -1.41
C LYS A 57 6.95 6.50 -1.77
N GLY A 58 7.15 5.23 -1.43
CA GLY A 58 6.17 4.17 -1.60
C GLY A 58 4.86 4.44 -0.84
N ILE A 59 4.97 4.86 0.42
CA ILE A 59 3.81 5.25 1.25
C ILE A 59 3.09 6.46 0.62
N ALA A 60 3.81 7.51 0.22
CA ALA A 60 3.21 8.69 -0.41
C ALA A 60 2.45 8.34 -1.71
N ARG A 61 2.97 7.42 -2.50
CA ARG A 61 2.28 6.90 -3.69
C ARG A 61 1.02 6.13 -3.32
N ALA A 62 1.06 5.31 -2.27
CA ALA A 62 -0.12 4.59 -1.79
C ALA A 62 -1.21 5.54 -1.27
N GLU A 63 -0.83 6.60 -0.55
CA GLU A 63 -1.74 7.67 -0.12
C GLU A 63 -2.40 8.40 -1.30
N PHE A 64 -1.63 8.68 -2.35
CA PHE A 64 -2.20 9.25 -3.58
C PHE A 64 -3.26 8.33 -4.18
N VAL A 65 -2.94 7.04 -4.35
CA VAL A 65 -3.89 6.04 -4.89
C VAL A 65 -5.12 5.88 -4.00
N LYS A 66 -4.96 5.93 -2.68
CA LYS A 66 -6.07 5.90 -1.73
C LYS A 66 -7.05 7.04 -2.00
N LYS A 67 -6.57 8.27 -2.12
CA LYS A 67 -7.40 9.46 -2.39
C LYS A 67 -8.13 9.37 -3.73
N GLU A 68 -7.47 8.83 -4.75
CA GLU A 68 -8.11 8.59 -6.06
C GLU A 68 -9.28 7.61 -5.91
N ILE A 69 -9.12 6.53 -5.12
CA ILE A 69 -10.19 5.57 -4.87
C ILE A 69 -11.32 6.17 -4.02
N GLU A 70 -11.02 7.03 -3.05
CA GLU A 70 -12.02 7.74 -2.24
C GLU A 70 -12.86 8.74 -3.05
N ALA A 71 -12.33 9.23 -4.17
CA ALA A 71 -12.99 10.18 -5.04
C ALA A 71 -13.83 9.53 -6.17
N LEU A 72 -13.79 8.20 -6.30
CA LEU A 72 -14.60 7.40 -7.23
C LEU A 72 -15.99 7.10 -6.67
#